data_AF-A0A1Q7ZMN1-F1
#
_entry.id   AF-A0A1Q7ZMN1-F1
#
_cell.length_a   1.000
_cell.length_b   1.000
_cell.length_c   1.000
_cell.angle_alpha   90.00
_cell.angle_beta   90.00
_cell.angle_gamma   90.00
#
_symmetry.space_group_name_H-M   'P 1'
#
loop_
_entity.id
_entity.type
_entity.pdbx_description
1 polymer ?
#
loop_
_entity_poly.entity_id
_entity_poly.type
_entity_poly.pdbx_seq_one_letter_code
_entity_poly.pdbx_strand_id
1 'polypeptide(L)'
;MLPTAGVNRVFGLLDLLRAYNGKTDVANLTIDLRIALDELLPIIDTAEYLGLVAVQQGDISLTDLGKKALNGKIPERKKIVHDRLAGLEPFADVVRMVHEKKQLSRFELARFLSSKFGYTTDLPTIINVLISWGVFAGLFRYDGQSESLLPRESR
;
A
#
# COMPACT_ATOMS: atom_id res chain seq x y z
N MET A 1 3.17 2.21 10.63
CA MET A 1 1.91 2.81 10.15
C MET A 1 1.11 1.76 9.38
N LEU A 2 -0.19 1.97 9.19
CA LEU A 2 -1.02 1.10 8.36
C LEU A 2 -1.31 1.81 7.02
N PRO A 3 -1.12 1.16 5.86
CA PRO A 3 -1.51 1.75 4.59
C PRO A 3 -3.04 1.88 4.54
N THR A 4 -3.51 3.04 4.13
CA THR A 4 -4.94 3.40 4.10
C THR A 4 -5.42 3.80 2.69
N ALA A 5 -4.51 3.83 1.72
CA ALA A 5 -4.83 3.98 0.30
C ALA A 5 -4.51 2.71 -0.50
N GLY A 6 -5.40 2.37 -1.44
CA GLY A 6 -5.23 1.22 -2.31
C GLY A 6 -4.21 1.45 -3.44
N VAL A 7 -3.77 0.35 -4.05
CA VAL A 7 -2.77 0.29 -5.13
C VAL A 7 -3.02 1.33 -6.22
N ASN A 8 -4.24 1.38 -6.76
CA ASN A 8 -4.58 2.25 -7.89
C ASN A 8 -4.43 3.74 -7.54
N ARG A 9 -4.78 4.14 -6.32
CA ARG A 9 -4.66 5.55 -5.89
C ARG A 9 -3.19 5.96 -5.78
N VAL A 10 -2.36 5.09 -5.20
CA VAL A 10 -0.92 5.37 -5.08
C VAL A 10 -0.25 5.44 -6.45
N PHE A 11 -0.50 4.49 -7.34
CA PHE A 11 0.06 4.57 -8.69
C PHE A 11 -0.50 5.76 -9.48
N GLY A 12 -1.77 6.13 -9.28
CA GLY A 12 -2.35 7.35 -9.83
C GLY A 12 -1.63 8.63 -9.38
N LEU A 13 -1.26 8.71 -8.09
CA LEU A 13 -0.43 9.80 -7.57
C LEU A 13 0.96 9.85 -8.24
N LEU A 14 1.62 8.70 -8.43
CA LEU A 14 2.91 8.68 -9.13
C LEU A 14 2.77 9.16 -10.59
N ASP A 15 1.72 8.71 -11.28
CA ASP A 15 1.40 9.14 -12.65
C ASP A 15 1.10 10.64 -12.73
N LEU A 16 0.46 11.23 -11.71
CA LEU A 16 0.22 12.66 -11.61
C LEU A 16 1.52 13.45 -11.40
N LEU A 17 2.39 12.99 -10.49
CA LEU A 17 3.70 13.63 -10.26
C LEU A 17 4.57 13.67 -11.51
N ARG A 18 4.36 12.76 -12.47
CA ARG A 18 5.03 12.81 -13.79
C ARG A 18 4.74 14.10 -14.55
N ALA A 19 3.50 14.61 -14.48
CA ALA A 19 3.12 15.87 -15.13
C ALA A 19 3.85 17.08 -14.52
N TYR A 20 4.32 16.94 -13.28
CA TYR A 20 5.10 17.90 -12.52
C TYR A 20 6.61 17.63 -12.56
N ASN A 21 7.11 16.95 -13.59
CA ASN A 21 8.53 16.56 -13.69
C ASN A 21 9.05 15.80 -12.43
N GLY A 22 8.15 15.12 -11.72
CA GLY A 22 8.43 14.33 -10.53
C GLY A 22 8.48 15.10 -9.22
N LYS A 23 8.19 16.41 -9.17
CA LYS A 23 8.18 17.19 -7.92
C LYS A 23 7.19 18.36 -7.98
N THR A 24 6.41 18.56 -6.92
CA THR A 24 5.54 19.73 -6.74
C THR A 24 5.23 19.95 -5.26
N ASP A 25 4.58 21.05 -4.91
CA ASP A 25 3.99 21.22 -3.58
C ASP A 25 2.64 20.47 -3.47
N VAL A 26 2.30 20.02 -2.26
CA VAL A 26 1.06 19.27 -2.01
C VAL A 26 -0.19 20.11 -2.27
N ALA A 27 -0.11 21.44 -2.17
CA ALA A 27 -1.25 22.33 -2.41
C ALA A 27 -1.64 22.38 -3.90
N ASN A 28 -0.68 22.30 -4.82
CA ASN A 28 -0.95 22.18 -6.25
C ASN A 28 -1.72 20.89 -6.56
N LEU A 29 -1.35 19.79 -5.89
CA LEU A 29 -2.04 18.51 -6.08
C LEU A 29 -3.49 18.56 -5.60
N THR A 30 -3.79 19.22 -4.47
CA THR A 30 -5.18 19.33 -3.99
C THR A 30 -6.03 20.19 -4.92
N ILE A 31 -5.46 21.27 -5.48
CA ILE A 31 -6.12 22.12 -6.48
C ILE A 31 -6.44 21.34 -7.76
N ASP A 32 -5.46 20.62 -8.30
CA ASP A 32 -5.60 19.87 -9.55
C ASP A 32 -6.58 18.71 -9.43
N LEU A 33 -6.48 17.95 -8.35
CA LEU A 33 -7.35 16.80 -8.10
C LEU A 33 -8.74 17.23 -7.64
N ARG A 34 -8.91 18.48 -7.20
CA ARG A 34 -10.14 19.01 -6.59
C ARG A 34 -10.61 18.17 -5.40
N ILE A 35 -9.67 17.72 -4.58
CA ILE A 35 -9.92 16.96 -3.35
C ILE A 35 -9.36 17.71 -2.15
N ALA A 36 -9.95 17.46 -0.99
CA ALA A 36 -9.44 18.02 0.26
C ALA A 36 -8.09 17.39 0.66
N LEU A 37 -7.33 18.12 1.48
CA LEU A 37 -5.99 17.67 1.91
C LEU A 37 -6.05 16.35 2.69
N ASP A 38 -7.03 16.20 3.57
CA ASP A 38 -7.30 14.99 4.35
C ASP A 38 -7.68 13.78 3.48
N GLU A 39 -8.21 13.99 2.27
CA GLU A 39 -8.42 12.91 1.29
C GLU A 39 -7.12 12.51 0.57
N LEU A 40 -6.23 13.48 0.32
CA LEU A 40 -4.94 13.26 -0.37
C LEU A 40 -3.88 12.64 0.55
N LEU A 41 -3.83 13.06 1.81
CA LEU A 41 -2.83 12.63 2.80
C LEU A 41 -2.73 11.10 2.92
N PRO A 42 -3.82 10.31 3.05
CA PRO A 42 -3.75 8.85 3.07
C PRO A 42 -3.01 8.23 1.87
N ILE A 43 -3.12 8.86 0.69
CA ILE A 43 -2.46 8.41 -0.54
C ILE A 43 -0.97 8.73 -0.48
N ILE A 44 -0.62 9.95 -0.06
CA ILE A 44 0.76 10.40 0.13
C ILE A 44 1.45 9.53 1.17
N ASP A 45 0.85 9.35 2.35
CA ASP A 45 1.39 8.56 3.46
C ASP A 45 1.65 7.12 3.04
N THR A 46 0.73 6.52 2.29
CA THR A 46 0.91 5.15 1.77
C THR A 46 2.03 5.08 0.73
N ALA A 47 2.15 6.09 -0.15
CA ALA A 47 3.22 6.15 -1.14
C ALA A 47 4.59 6.36 -0.49
N GLU A 48 4.67 7.19 0.55
CA GLU A 48 5.89 7.45 1.33
C GLU A 48 6.29 6.22 2.16
N TYR A 49 5.33 5.54 2.80
CA TYR A 49 5.54 4.26 3.47
C TYR A 49 6.21 3.21 2.57
N LEU A 50 5.79 3.15 1.31
CA LEU A 50 6.39 2.25 0.30
C LEU A 50 7.78 2.73 -0.17
N GLY A 51 8.16 3.97 0.13
CA GLY A 51 9.37 4.64 -0.32
C GLY A 51 9.30 5.09 -1.78
N LEU A 52 8.10 5.26 -2.32
CA LEU A 52 7.88 5.67 -3.73
C LEU A 52 7.92 7.19 -3.89
N VAL A 53 7.56 7.92 -2.84
CA VAL A 53 7.66 9.38 -2.76
C VAL A 53 8.40 9.77 -1.48
N ALA A 54 8.87 11.01 -1.44
CA ALA A 54 9.36 11.66 -0.23
C ALA A 54 8.67 13.02 -0.07
N VAL A 55 8.26 13.34 1.15
CA VAL A 55 7.66 14.62 1.50
C VAL A 55 8.62 15.43 2.39
N GLN A 56 8.90 16.68 2.03
CA GLN A 56 9.73 17.59 2.82
C GLN A 56 9.13 18.99 2.78
N GLN A 57 8.80 19.54 3.95
CA GLN A 57 8.28 20.91 4.08
C GLN A 57 7.07 21.23 3.17
N GLY A 58 6.21 20.25 2.93
CA GLY A 58 5.03 20.40 2.05
C GLY A 58 5.31 20.17 0.55
N ASP A 59 6.57 19.97 0.16
CA ASP A 59 6.94 19.48 -1.17
C ASP A 59 6.85 17.96 -1.20
N ILE A 60 6.31 17.41 -2.29
CA ILE A 60 6.30 15.97 -2.59
C ILE A 60 7.13 15.71 -3.84
N SER A 61 7.94 14.64 -3.81
CA SER A 61 8.79 14.25 -4.93
C SER A 61 8.85 12.74 -5.13
N LEU A 62 9.00 12.31 -6.39
CA LEU A 62 9.30 10.91 -6.72
C LEU A 62 10.71 10.54 -6.24
N THR A 63 10.81 9.46 -5.46
CA THR A 63 12.12 8.83 -5.20
C THR A 63 12.60 8.10 -6.46
N ASP A 64 13.85 7.65 -6.48
CA ASP A 64 14.34 6.83 -7.60
C ASP A 64 13.60 5.49 -7.71
N LEU A 65 13.15 4.94 -6.56
CA LEU A 65 12.27 3.77 -6.54
C LEU A 65 10.90 4.09 -7.15
N GLY A 66 10.33 5.26 -6.82
CA GLY A 66 9.08 5.75 -7.39
C GLY A 66 9.15 5.93 -8.90
N LYS A 67 10.22 6.56 -9.40
CA LYS A 67 10.49 6.70 -10.84
C LYS A 67 10.58 5.34 -11.53
N LYS A 68 11.29 4.38 -10.92
CA LYS A 68 11.42 3.02 -11.45
C LYS A 68 10.07 2.29 -11.48
N ALA A 69 9.27 2.41 -10.43
CA ALA A 69 7.93 1.82 -10.36
C ALA A 69 6.99 2.45 -11.40
N LEU A 70 7.01 3.77 -11.53
CA LEU A 70 6.20 4.51 -12.48
C LEU A 70 6.50 4.10 -13.94
N ASN A 71 7.78 4.05 -14.30
CA ASN A 71 8.21 3.71 -15.66
C ASN A 71 8.13 2.21 -15.97
N GLY A 72 8.06 1.37 -14.94
CA GLY A 72 8.04 -0.08 -15.10
C GLY A 72 6.69 -0.61 -15.59
N LYS A 73 6.73 -1.75 -16.29
CA LYS A 73 5.51 -2.51 -16.64
C LYS A 73 4.95 -3.21 -15.40
N ILE A 74 3.72 -3.73 -15.49
CA ILE A 74 3.04 -4.40 -14.37
C ILE A 74 3.90 -5.45 -13.63
N PRO A 75 4.66 -6.34 -14.30
CA PRO A 75 5.53 -7.29 -13.59
C PRO A 75 6.61 -6.62 -12.73
N GLU A 76 7.22 -5.55 -13.24
CA GLU A 76 8.27 -4.79 -12.54
C GLU A 76 7.69 -4.01 -11.36
N ARG A 77 6.51 -3.39 -11.54
CA ARG A 77 5.76 -2.73 -10.45
C ARG A 77 5.47 -3.71 -9.33
N LYS A 78 4.96 -4.91 -9.65
CA LYS A 78 4.69 -5.95 -8.66
C LYS A 78 5.95 -6.39 -7.93
N LYS A 79 7.07 -6.58 -8.65
CA LYS A 79 8.36 -6.93 -8.05
C LYS A 79 8.85 -5.86 -7.08
N ILE A 80 8.84 -4.59 -7.49
CA ILE A 80 9.25 -3.47 -6.63
C ILE A 80 8.40 -3.44 -5.35
N VAL A 81 7.08 -3.52 -5.48
CA VAL A 81 6.18 -3.48 -4.32
C VAL A 81 6.33 -4.72 -3.45
N HIS A 82 6.53 -5.90 -4.04
CA HIS A 82 6.86 -7.13 -3.31
C HIS A 82 8.10 -6.95 -2.45
N ASP A 83 9.21 -6.52 -3.05
CA ASP A 83 10.49 -6.38 -2.35
C ASP A 83 10.41 -5.36 -1.20
N ARG A 84 9.54 -4.35 -1.33
CA ARG A 84 9.25 -3.41 -0.24
C ARG A 84 8.39 -4.04 0.85
N LEU A 85 7.22 -4.57 0.49
CA LEU A 85 6.24 -5.04 1.47
C LEU A 85 6.68 -6.31 2.20
N ALA A 86 7.50 -7.17 1.59
CA ALA A 86 8.01 -8.37 2.24
C ALA A 86 8.82 -8.07 3.52
N GLY A 87 9.42 -6.87 3.62
CA GLY A 87 10.19 -6.44 4.79
C GLY A 87 9.51 -5.40 5.68
N LEU A 88 8.30 -4.95 5.35
CA LEU A 88 7.61 -3.88 6.09
C LEU A 88 6.44 -4.42 6.93
N GLU A 89 6.33 -3.95 8.16
CA GLU A 89 5.13 -4.20 8.98
C GLU A 89 3.93 -3.37 8.49
N PRO A 90 2.70 -3.92 8.47
CA PRO A 90 2.33 -5.23 9.03
C PRO A 90 2.49 -6.41 8.05
N PHE A 91 2.89 -6.19 6.79
CA PHE A 91 2.88 -7.22 5.76
C PHE A 91 3.79 -8.40 6.08
N ALA A 92 5.01 -8.15 6.58
CA ALA A 92 5.93 -9.21 6.98
C ALA A 92 5.31 -10.17 8.02
N ASP A 93 4.59 -9.63 9.01
CA ASP A 93 3.88 -10.41 10.01
C ASP A 93 2.71 -11.20 9.42
N VAL A 94 1.92 -10.56 8.57
CA VAL A 94 0.78 -11.20 7.92
C VAL A 94 1.24 -12.36 7.05
N VAL A 95 2.33 -12.21 6.28
CA VAL A 95 2.91 -13.30 5.48
C VAL A 95 3.33 -14.47 6.35
N ARG A 96 3.99 -14.22 7.48
CA ARG A 96 4.38 -15.24 8.45
C ARG A 96 3.15 -15.96 9.01
N MET A 97 2.15 -15.22 9.47
CA MET A 97 0.90 -15.78 10.00
C MET A 97 0.17 -16.65 8.97
N VAL A 98 0.10 -16.21 7.71
CA VAL A 98 -0.51 -16.97 6.61
C VAL A 98 0.26 -18.28 6.37
N HIS A 99 1.60 -18.25 6.40
CA HIS A 99 2.43 -19.45 6.21
C HIS A 99 2.32 -20.45 7.36
N GLU A 100 2.26 -19.97 8.60
CA GLU A 100 2.13 -20.79 9.81
C GLU A 100 0.75 -21.46 9.88
N LYS A 101 -0.32 -20.69 9.64
CA LYS A 101 -1.70 -21.19 9.76
C LYS A 101 -2.23 -21.90 8.53
N LYS A 102 -1.57 -21.74 7.37
CA LYS A 102 -2.05 -22.17 6.03
C LYS A 102 -3.34 -21.50 5.55
N GLN A 103 -4.08 -20.88 6.44
CA GLN A 103 -5.25 -20.06 6.16
C GLN A 103 -5.39 -19.03 7.28
N LEU A 104 -5.54 -17.75 6.92
CA LEU A 104 -5.75 -16.67 7.88
C LEU A 104 -7.05 -15.94 7.53
N SER A 105 -8.06 -16.06 8.38
CA SER A 105 -9.35 -15.39 8.17
C SER A 105 -9.23 -13.86 8.31
N ARG A 106 -10.17 -13.12 7.70
CA ARG A 106 -10.30 -11.67 7.92
C ARG A 106 -10.46 -11.31 9.40
N PHE A 107 -11.17 -12.13 10.17
CA PHE A 107 -11.37 -11.91 11.61
C PHE A 107 -10.05 -12.00 12.39
N GLU A 108 -9.22 -13.00 12.10
CA GLU A 108 -7.91 -13.14 12.74
C GLU A 108 -6.96 -12.01 12.34
N LEU A 109 -6.99 -11.61 11.06
CA LEU A 109 -6.26 -10.44 10.58
C LEU A 109 -6.71 -9.16 11.32
N ALA A 110 -8.02 -8.94 11.45
CA ALA A 110 -8.57 -7.81 12.20
C ALA A 110 -8.08 -7.80 13.65
N ARG A 111 -8.16 -8.94 14.34
CA ARG A 111 -7.70 -9.10 15.72
C ARG A 111 -6.21 -8.81 15.86
N PHE A 112 -5.39 -9.31 14.94
CA PHE A 112 -3.96 -9.02 14.92
C PHE A 112 -3.69 -7.52 14.76
N LEU A 113 -4.32 -6.87 13.79
CA LEU A 113 -4.15 -5.45 13.54
C LEU A 113 -4.61 -4.60 14.74
N SER A 114 -5.77 -4.89 15.32
CA SER A 114 -6.25 -4.19 16.51
C SER A 114 -5.32 -4.36 17.71
N SER A 115 -4.80 -5.57 17.91
CA SER A 115 -3.88 -5.86 19.01
C SER A 115 -2.54 -5.15 18.86
N LYS A 116 -2.05 -4.98 17.63
CA LYS A 116 -0.72 -4.42 17.37
C LYS A 116 -0.72 -2.90 17.16
N PHE A 117 -1.76 -2.36 16.53
CA PHE A 117 -1.84 -0.95 16.14
C PHE A 117 -2.95 -0.16 16.84
N GLY A 118 -3.73 -0.82 17.71
CA GLY A 118 -4.86 -0.20 18.41
C GLY A 118 -6.18 -0.33 17.65
N TYR A 119 -7.27 -0.04 18.35
CA TYR A 119 -8.62 -0.07 17.78
C TYR A 119 -8.87 1.18 16.92
N THR A 120 -9.52 0.99 15.77
CA THR A 120 -9.98 2.06 14.89
C THR A 120 -11.28 1.67 14.22
N THR A 121 -12.15 2.65 13.96
CA THR A 121 -13.40 2.46 13.20
C THR A 121 -13.13 2.09 11.74
N ASP A 122 -11.96 2.44 11.21
CA ASP A 122 -11.61 2.25 9.80
C ASP A 122 -10.99 0.87 9.52
N LEU A 123 -10.97 -0.02 10.51
CA LEU A 123 -10.34 -1.33 10.42
C LEU A 123 -10.84 -2.17 9.23
N PRO A 124 -12.15 -2.22 8.88
CA PRO A 124 -12.60 -2.94 7.69
C PRO A 124 -11.96 -2.41 6.40
N THR A 125 -11.83 -1.09 6.28
CA THR A 125 -11.18 -0.43 5.13
C THR A 125 -9.70 -0.75 5.08
N ILE A 126 -9.01 -0.68 6.22
CA ILE A 126 -7.58 -1.02 6.32
C ILE A 126 -7.33 -2.48 5.93
N ILE A 127 -8.18 -3.41 6.38
CA ILE A 127 -8.08 -4.83 6.00
C ILE A 127 -8.19 -4.98 4.48
N ASN A 128 -9.14 -4.30 3.84
CA ASN A 128 -9.29 -4.33 2.39
C ASN A 128 -8.05 -3.78 1.67
N VAL A 129 -7.47 -2.67 2.17
CA VAL A 129 -6.26 -2.08 1.62
C VAL A 129 -5.06 -3.03 1.76
N LEU A 130 -4.86 -3.62 2.94
CA LEU A 130 -3.79 -4.59 3.19
C LEU A 130 -3.90 -5.82 2.29
N ILE A 131 -5.10 -6.39 2.17
CA ILE A 131 -5.35 -7.53 1.28
C ILE A 131 -5.06 -7.14 -0.16
N SER A 132 -5.55 -5.98 -0.61
CA SER A 132 -5.31 -5.46 -1.97
C SER A 132 -3.82 -5.34 -2.29
N TRP A 133 -3.04 -4.74 -1.40
CA TRP A 133 -1.60 -4.61 -1.55
C TRP A 133 -0.88 -5.95 -1.53
N GLY A 134 -1.21 -6.83 -0.58
CA GLY A 134 -0.58 -8.14 -0.45
C GLY A 134 -0.85 -9.06 -1.66
N VAL A 135 -2.07 -9.02 -2.21
CA VAL A 135 -2.41 -9.76 -3.44
C VAL A 135 -1.74 -9.14 -4.66
N PHE A 136 -1.71 -7.81 -4.78
CA PHE A 136 -1.03 -7.13 -5.88
C PHE A 136 0.47 -7.46 -5.90
N ALA A 137 1.12 -7.35 -4.75
CA ALA A 137 2.53 -7.70 -4.53
C ALA A 137 2.78 -9.20 -4.63
N GLY A 138 1.73 -10.02 -4.52
CA GLY A 138 1.84 -11.46 -4.61
C GLY A 138 2.42 -12.12 -3.37
N LEU A 139 2.31 -11.49 -2.21
CA LEU A 139 2.77 -12.01 -0.92
C LEU A 139 1.93 -13.20 -0.42
N PHE A 140 0.64 -13.18 -0.73
CA PHE A 140 -0.32 -14.23 -0.44
C PHE A 140 -1.46 -14.18 -1.47
N ARG A 141 -2.30 -15.20 -1.49
CA ARG A 141 -3.57 -15.23 -2.22
C ARG A 141 -4.71 -14.84 -1.28
N TYR A 142 -5.81 -14.39 -1.83
CA TYR A 142 -7.04 -14.15 -1.09
C TYR A 142 -8.15 -14.97 -1.74
N ASP A 143 -8.84 -15.78 -0.95
CA ASP A 143 -10.02 -16.52 -1.37
C ASP A 143 -11.28 -15.77 -0.91
N GLY A 144 -12.09 -15.35 -1.87
CA GLY A 144 -13.34 -14.62 -1.61
C GLY A 144 -14.48 -15.50 -1.12
N GLN A 145 -14.42 -16.83 -1.31
CA GLN A 145 -15.46 -17.74 -0.78
C GLN A 145 -15.28 -17.97 0.71
N SER A 146 -14.06 -18.30 1.15
CA SER A 146 -13.74 -18.50 2.57
C SER A 146 -13.34 -17.22 3.30
N GLU A 147 -13.36 -16.07 2.62
CA GLU A 147 -12.88 -14.77 3.12
C GLU A 147 -11.53 -14.86 3.86
N SER A 148 -10.58 -15.58 3.28
CA SER A 148 -9.32 -15.93 3.94
C SER A 148 -8.11 -15.69 3.07
N LEU A 149 -6.99 -15.32 3.70
CA LEU A 149 -5.68 -15.22 3.09
C LEU A 149 -5.04 -16.61 3.08
N LEU A 150 -4.44 -16.99 1.96
CA LEU A 150 -3.82 -18.30 1.74
C LEU A 150 -2.36 -18.13 1.31
N PRO A 151 -1.45 -19.04 1.70
CA PRO A 151 -0.08 -19.05 1.20
C PRO A 151 -0.07 -19.07 -0.33
N ARG A 152 0.92 -18.39 -0.89
CA ARG A 152 1.24 -18.53 -2.30
C ARG A 152 2.22 -19.69 -2.42
N GLU A 153 1.91 -20.65 -3.30
CA GLU A 153 2.85 -21.74 -3.58
C GLU A 153 4.14 -21.18 -4.18
N SER A 154 5.28 -21.63 -3.64
CA SER A 154 6.59 -21.33 -4.18
C SER A 154 6.66 -21.92 -5.59
N ARG A 155 6.80 -21.06 -6.61
CA ARG A 155 7.15 -21.50 -7.97
C ARG A 155 8.65 -21.69 -8.06
#